data_AF-A0A9X2S5T4-F1
#
_entry.id   AF-A0A9X2S5T4-F1
#
_cell.length_a   1.000
_cell.length_b   1.000
_cell.length_c   1.000
_cell.angle_alpha   90.00
_cell.angle_beta   90.00
_cell.angle_gamma   90.00
#
_symmetry.space_group_name_H-M   'P 1'
#
loop_
_entity.id
_entity.type
_entity.pdbx_description
1 polymer ?
#
loop_
_entity_poly.entity_id
_entity_poly.type
_entity_poly.pdbx_seq_one_letter_code
_entity_poly.pdbx_strand_id
1 'polypeptide(L)'
;MENLKSVNEMINQTKKIEENNFNNLEHLTSMEILLTSNDYARSKDPNISRTFYRLQEKAEDINTLTKELLSSLEDKTNNHESIH
;
A
#
# COMPACT_ATOMS: atom_id res chain seq x y z
N MET A 1 -8.71 20.55 -10.97
CA MET A 1 -8.86 20.75 -9.51
C MET A 1 -8.26 22.09 -9.22
N GLU A 2 -9.11 23.05 -8.91
CA GLU A 2 -8.74 24.48 -8.84
C GLU A 2 -8.34 24.91 -7.43
N ASN A 3 -8.46 24.02 -6.43
CA ASN A 3 -8.15 24.31 -5.03
C ASN A 3 -6.85 23.62 -4.61
N LEU A 4 -5.73 24.37 -4.65
CA LEU A 4 -4.41 23.92 -4.20
C LEU A 4 -4.40 23.43 -2.75
N LYS A 5 -5.16 24.07 -1.85
CA LYS A 5 -5.26 23.64 -0.45
C LYS A 5 -5.87 22.23 -0.34
N SER A 6 -6.90 21.94 -1.14
CA SER A 6 -7.51 20.61 -1.19
C SER A 6 -6.55 19.56 -1.75
N VAL A 7 -5.78 19.91 -2.79
CA VAL A 7 -4.77 18.99 -3.37
C VAL A 7 -3.67 18.69 -2.34
N ASN A 8 -3.16 19.70 -1.64
CA ASN A 8 -2.15 19.52 -0.59
C ASN A 8 -2.66 18.66 0.57
N GLU A 9 -3.92 18.83 0.98
CA GLU A 9 -4.51 17.95 1.99
C GLU A 9 -4.63 16.51 1.48
N MET A 10 -5.03 16.30 0.22
CA MET A 10 -5.05 14.96 -0.38
C MET A 10 -3.67 14.32 -0.45
N ILE A 11 -2.61 15.08 -0.76
CA ILE A 11 -1.23 14.60 -0.72
C ILE A 11 -0.88 14.14 0.71
N ASN A 12 -1.16 14.96 1.72
CA ASN A 12 -0.87 14.63 3.12
C ASN A 12 -1.60 13.35 3.58
N GLN A 13 -2.86 13.18 3.18
CA GLN A 13 -3.62 11.98 3.49
C GLN A 13 -3.09 10.76 2.72
N THR A 14 -2.71 10.92 1.46
CA THR A 14 -2.14 9.83 0.64
C THR A 14 -0.80 9.35 1.20
N LYS A 15 0.05 10.26 1.70
CA LYS A 15 1.31 9.92 2.39
C LYS A 15 1.08 9.07 3.65
N LYS A 16 0.06 9.39 4.44
CA LYS A 16 -0.33 8.57 5.61
C LYS A 16 -0.83 7.18 5.20
N ILE A 17 -1.57 7.10 4.09
CA ILE A 17 -2.01 5.80 3.55
C ILE A 17 -0.79 4.98 3.09
N GLU A 18 0.19 5.60 2.42
CA GLU A 18 1.44 4.94 2.01
C GLU A 18 2.21 4.39 3.21
N GLU A 19 2.37 5.18 4.29
CA GLU A 19 3.03 4.74 5.52
C GLU A 19 2.29 3.53 6.15
N ASN A 20 0.96 3.58 6.20
CA ASN A 20 0.16 2.46 6.70
C ASN A 20 0.28 1.21 5.81
N ASN A 21 0.36 1.37 4.49
CA ASN A 21 0.56 0.27 3.56
C ASN A 21 1.92 -0.39 3.77
N PHE A 22 2.97 0.41 4.00
CA PHE A 22 4.30 -0.11 4.34
C PHE A 22 4.24 -1.01 5.59
N ASN A 23 3.65 -0.51 6.69
CA ASN A 23 3.50 -1.27 7.93
C ASN A 23 2.69 -2.57 7.72
N ASN A 24 1.61 -2.50 6.93
CA ASN A 24 0.79 -3.67 6.59
C ASN A 24 1.60 -4.72 5.82
N LEU A 25 2.44 -4.30 4.86
CA LEU A 25 3.30 -5.20 4.09
C LEU A 25 4.38 -5.85 4.98
N GLU A 26 4.92 -5.14 5.97
CA GLU A 26 5.85 -5.72 6.95
C GLU A 26 5.16 -6.80 7.82
N HIS A 27 3.94 -6.54 8.26
CA HIS A 27 3.14 -7.53 8.99
C HIS A 27 2.84 -8.76 8.12
N LEU A 28 2.46 -8.56 6.85
CA LEU A 28 2.22 -9.65 5.91
C LEU A 28 3.48 -10.48 5.65
N THR A 29 4.63 -9.83 5.49
CA THR A 29 5.93 -10.52 5.35
C THR A 29 6.24 -11.38 6.57
N SER A 30 6.00 -10.84 7.78
CA SER A 30 6.19 -11.59 9.03
C SER A 30 5.26 -12.81 9.12
N MET A 31 4.01 -12.68 8.68
CA MET A 31 3.06 -13.80 8.60
C MET A 31 3.46 -14.83 7.54
N GLU A 32 3.98 -14.40 6.39
CA GLU A 32 4.48 -15.30 5.35
C GLU A 32 5.61 -16.18 5.88
N ILE A 33 6.54 -15.61 6.64
CA ILE A 33 7.61 -16.36 7.31
C ILE A 33 7.03 -17.45 8.22
N LEU A 34 5.98 -17.14 9.00
CA LEU A 34 5.32 -18.13 9.86
C LEU A 34 4.61 -19.22 9.05
N LEU A 35 3.90 -18.84 7.98
CA LEU A 35 3.22 -19.77 7.07
C LEU A 35 4.19 -20.65 6.28
N THR A 36 5.40 -20.15 6.01
CA THR A 36 6.43 -20.85 5.26
C THR A 36 7.40 -21.64 6.14
N SER A 37 7.53 -21.25 7.41
CA SER A 37 8.38 -21.92 8.39
C SER A 37 7.99 -23.39 8.55
N ASN A 38 9.02 -24.22 8.58
CA ASN A 38 8.97 -25.63 8.30
C ASN A 38 8.54 -26.43 9.54
N ASP A 39 7.24 -26.57 9.76
CA ASP A 39 6.71 -27.59 10.65
C ASP A 39 6.49 -28.89 9.87
N TYR A 40 7.49 -29.78 9.94
CA TYR A 40 7.56 -31.13 9.39
C TYR A 40 6.41 -32.11 9.77
N ALA A 41 5.24 -31.63 10.23
CA ALA A 41 4.17 -32.50 10.73
C ALA A 41 2.72 -32.01 10.52
N ARG A 42 2.46 -30.82 9.94
CA ARG A 42 1.07 -30.39 9.66
C ARG A 42 0.93 -29.86 8.24
N SER A 43 -0.04 -30.41 7.51
CA SER A 43 -0.51 -29.79 6.27
C SER A 43 -0.90 -28.35 6.58
N LYS A 44 -0.20 -27.38 5.97
CA LYS A 44 -0.60 -25.97 6.01
C LYS A 44 -2.09 -25.90 5.65
N ASP A 45 -2.91 -25.28 6.50
CA ASP A 45 -4.33 -25.16 6.24
C ASP A 45 -4.52 -24.43 4.89
N PRO A 46 -5.02 -25.12 3.84
CA PRO A 46 -5.09 -24.54 2.51
C PRO A 46 -6.02 -23.32 2.44
N ASN A 47 -7.00 -23.23 3.33
CA ASN A 47 -7.92 -22.09 3.39
C ASN A 47 -7.25 -20.86 4.01
N ILE A 48 -6.46 -21.06 5.07
CA ILE A 48 -5.67 -19.98 5.68
C ILE A 48 -4.64 -19.46 4.68
N SER A 49 -3.85 -20.35 4.06
CA SER A 49 -2.85 -19.95 3.06
C SER A 49 -3.50 -19.22 1.86
N ARG A 50 -4.62 -19.74 1.33
CA ARG A 50 -5.34 -19.09 0.23
C ARG A 50 -5.82 -17.69 0.61
N THR A 51 -6.36 -17.53 1.81
CA THR A 51 -6.85 -16.23 2.28
C THR A 51 -5.70 -15.24 2.50
N PHE A 52 -4.59 -15.72 3.06
CA PHE A 52 -3.36 -14.94 3.24
C PHE A 52 -2.82 -14.40 1.92
N TYR A 53 -2.59 -15.27 0.92
CA TYR A 53 -2.03 -14.83 -0.36
C TYR A 53 -2.96 -13.86 -1.11
N ARG A 54 -4.29 -14.04 -1.00
CA ARG A 54 -5.25 -13.06 -1.55
C ARG A 54 -5.19 -11.71 -0.85
N LEU A 55 -4.97 -11.70 0.47
CA LEU A 55 -4.80 -10.45 1.23
C LEU A 55 -3.49 -9.76 0.85
N GLN A 56 -2.40 -10.52 0.72
CA GLN A 56 -1.09 -10.02 0.30
C GLN A 56 -1.16 -9.35 -1.08
N GLU A 57 -1.72 -10.04 -2.08
CA GLU A 57 -1.94 -9.50 -3.42
C GLU A 57 -2.72 -8.17 -3.39
N LYS A 58 -3.82 -8.12 -2.62
CA LYS A 58 -4.63 -6.89 -2.52
C LYS A 58 -3.90 -5.75 -1.79
N ALA A 59 -3.05 -6.06 -0.82
CA ALA A 59 -2.23 -5.05 -0.15
C ALA A 59 -1.17 -4.46 -1.10
N GLU A 60 -0.57 -5.29 -1.95
CA GLU A 60 0.37 -4.84 -3.00
C GLU A 60 -0.33 -3.98 -4.05
N ASP A 61 -1.53 -4.37 -4.50
CA ASP A 61 -2.36 -3.58 -5.41
C ASP A 61 -2.68 -2.20 -4.81
N ILE A 62 -3.14 -2.17 -3.54
CA ILE A 62 -3.47 -0.93 -2.84
C ILE A 62 -2.25 -0.03 -2.70
N ASN A 63 -1.08 -0.60 -2.35
CA ASN A 63 0.16 0.16 -2.24
C ASN A 63 0.58 0.77 -3.59
N THR A 64 0.46 0.01 -4.68
CA THR A 64 0.75 0.49 -6.04
C THR A 64 -0.16 1.63 -6.44
N LEU A 65 -1.47 1.47 -6.28
CA LEU A 65 -2.46 2.52 -6.55
C LEU A 65 -2.25 3.77 -5.68
N THR A 66 -1.82 3.60 -4.43
CA THR A 66 -1.51 4.71 -3.52
C THR A 66 -0.34 5.54 -4.05
N LYS A 67 0.72 4.88 -4.54
CA LYS A 67 1.89 5.55 -5.14
C LYS A 67 1.53 6.26 -6.45
N GLU A 68 0.73 5.63 -7.30
CA GLU A 68 0.24 6.25 -8.54
C GLU A 68 -0.61 7.50 -8.27
N LEU A 69 -1.49 7.43 -7.27
CA LEU A 69 -2.28 8.57 -6.83
C LEU A 69 -1.39 9.69 -6.28
N LEU A 70 -0.42 9.36 -5.43
CA LEU A 70 0.50 10.34 -4.88
C LEU A 70 1.29 11.07 -5.98
N SER A 71 1.86 10.31 -6.93
CA SER A 71 2.57 10.88 -8.08
C SER A 71 1.67 11.81 -8.89
N SER A 72 0.44 11.39 -9.18
CA SER A 72 -0.53 12.21 -9.94
C SER A 72 -0.92 13.50 -9.22
N LEU A 73 -0.98 13.48 -7.89
CA LEU A 73 -1.28 14.66 -7.07
C LEU A 73 -0.08 15.61 -7.01
N GLU A 74 1.13 15.09 -6.83
CA GLU A 74 2.37 15.89 -6.75
C GLU A 74 2.70 16.54 -8.11
N ASP A 75 2.54 15.82 -9.22
CA ASP A 75 2.70 16.37 -10.58
C ASP A 75 1.79 17.58 -10.82
N LYS A 76 0.58 17.56 -10.25
CA LYS A 76 -0.37 18.66 -10.38
C LYS A 76 0.08 19.90 -9.62
N THR A 77 0.70 19.72 -8.46
CA THR A 77 1.24 20.82 -7.66
C THR A 77 2.48 21.41 -8.33
N ASN A 78 3.41 20.57 -8.79
CA ASN A 78 4.66 21.00 -9.45
C ASN A 78 4.41 21.78 -10.76
N ASN A 79 3.43 21.33 -11.56
CA ASN A 79 3.02 22.03 -12.77
C ASN A 79 2.36 23.39 -12.48
N HIS A 80 1.75 23.58 -11.31
CA HIS A 80 1.16 24.85 -10.92
C HIS A 80 2.20 25.85 -10.39
N GLU A 81 3.27 25.36 -9.75
CA GLU A 81 4.41 26.19 -9.31
C GLU A 81 5.29 26.65 -10.49
N SER A 82 5.33 25.91 -11.60
CA SER A 82 6.12 26.26 -12.79
C SER A 82 5.48 27.34 -13.69
N ILE A 83 4.23 27.75 -13.41
CA ILE A 83 3.45 28.72 -14.22
C ILE A 83 3.38 30.10 -13.52
N HIS A 84 3.95 30.24 -12.33
CA HIS A 84 4.07 31.50 -11.57
C HIS A 84 5.52 31.89 -11.35
#